data_AF-A0A1V2PG35-F1
#
_entry.id   AF-A0A1V2PG35-F1
#
_cell.length_a   1.000
_cell.length_b   1.000
_cell.length_c   1.000
_cell.angle_alpha   90.00
_cell.angle_beta   90.00
_cell.angle_gamma   90.00
#
_symmetry.space_group_name_H-M   'P 1'
#
loop_
_entity.id
_entity.type
_entity.pdbx_description
1 polymer ?
#
loop_
_entity_poly.entity_id
_entity_poly.type
_entity_poly.pdbx_seq_one_letter_code
_entity_poly.pdbx_strand_id
1 'polypeptide(L)'
;MPKINVYVPDELADAIKAASLPVSAICQRALEQSVRRVSAIRAMTLDDVADLQLSQFTERMRTVIRLGIARSSGADAVGTEHLLHGMLSEGSNLALQVLRAMEIDPLLVERALAAHLPAAEGPRAKQFSGPAANALELTVTEALALGHNYVGCEHLLLGLLSEPAGIAGDVLREVGVDLRSARKTVVAALTGYVHLRAQAGMDPIVAAIRQELKPVIERIERLENRPDA
;
A
#
# COMPACT_ATOMS: atom_id res chain seq x y z
N MET A 1 10.14 31.55 11.91
CA MET A 1 9.76 30.15 11.58
C MET A 1 8.25 30.07 11.49
N PRO A 2 7.68 29.46 10.43
CA PRO A 2 6.23 29.24 10.37
C PRO A 2 5.81 28.36 11.56
N LYS A 3 4.68 28.71 12.18
CA LYS A 3 4.10 27.93 13.29
C LYS A 3 2.93 27.12 12.74
N ILE A 4 2.95 25.81 13.00
CA ILE A 4 1.85 24.89 12.67
C ILE A 4 1.17 24.51 14.00
N ASN A 5 -0.13 24.74 14.09
CA ASN A 5 -0.92 24.35 15.26
C ASN A 5 -1.57 22.98 14.98
N VAL A 6 -1.35 22.03 15.88
CA VAL A 6 -1.95 20.69 15.81
C VAL A 6 -3.03 20.60 16.88
N TYR A 7 -4.27 20.30 16.45
CA TYR A 7 -5.40 20.11 17.35
C TYR A 7 -5.57 18.61 17.64
N VAL A 8 -5.69 18.28 18.92
CA VAL A 8 -5.89 16.91 19.41
C VAL A 8 -7.13 16.88 20.33
N PRO A 9 -7.82 15.73 20.45
CA PRO A 9 -8.93 15.58 21.40
C PRO A 9 -8.49 15.85 22.85
N ASP A 10 -9.40 16.37 23.68
CA ASP A 10 -9.10 16.77 25.07
C ASP A 10 -8.51 15.62 25.89
N GLU A 11 -9.07 14.42 25.76
CA GLU A 11 -8.58 13.21 26.44
C GLU A 11 -7.12 12.90 26.08
N LEU A 12 -6.74 13.08 24.81
CA LEU A 12 -5.37 12.89 24.35
C LEU A 12 -4.46 14.02 24.83
N ALA A 13 -4.94 15.26 24.86
CA ALA A 13 -4.19 16.41 25.36
C ALA A 13 -3.82 16.23 26.85
N ASP A 14 -4.74 15.70 27.65
CA ASP A 14 -4.52 15.44 29.07
C ASP A 14 -3.55 14.27 29.28
N ALA A 15 -3.69 13.18 28.50
CA ALA A 15 -2.74 12.08 28.52
C ALA A 15 -1.31 12.53 28.16
N ILE A 16 -1.16 13.40 27.15
CA ILE A 16 0.13 13.97 26.74
C ILE A 16 0.77 14.78 27.88
N LYS A 17 -0.02 15.63 28.55
CA LYS A 17 0.45 16.43 29.68
C LYS A 17 0.88 15.54 30.84
N ALA A 18 0.07 14.54 31.20
CA ALA A 18 0.36 13.61 32.27
C ALA A 18 1.65 12.82 32.03
N ALA A 19 1.87 12.38 30.78
CA ALA A 19 3.06 11.64 30.39
C ALA A 19 4.30 12.53 30.08
N SER A 20 4.18 13.87 30.19
CA SER A 20 5.25 14.82 29.90
C SER A 20 5.91 14.61 28.53
N LEU A 21 5.10 14.26 27.52
CA LEU A 21 5.62 13.94 26.20
C LEU A 21 6.16 15.19 25.49
N PRO A 22 7.35 15.13 24.86
CA PRO A 22 7.92 16.26 24.13
C PRO A 22 7.25 16.41 22.76
N VAL A 23 5.98 16.85 22.74
CA VAL A 23 5.11 16.93 21.55
C VAL A 23 5.79 17.63 20.39
N SER A 24 6.42 18.79 20.65
CA SER A 24 7.09 19.56 19.61
C SER A 24 8.18 18.76 18.89
N ALA A 25 9.05 18.06 19.65
CA ALA A 25 10.12 17.26 19.07
C ALA A 25 9.60 16.02 18.34
N ILE A 26 8.54 15.39 18.85
CA ILE A 26 7.88 14.25 18.21
C ILE A 26 7.25 14.69 16.88
N CYS A 27 6.47 15.77 16.89
CA CYS A 27 5.85 16.31 15.69
C CYS A 27 6.88 16.79 14.67
N GLN A 28 7.94 17.47 15.10
CA GLN A 28 9.03 17.91 14.22
C GLN A 28 9.71 16.72 13.54
N ARG A 29 10.09 15.68 14.29
CA ARG A 29 10.68 14.46 13.69
C ARG A 29 9.71 13.74 12.75
N ALA A 30 8.45 13.61 13.13
CA ALA A 30 7.44 12.97 12.29
C ALA A 30 7.19 13.75 10.98
N LEU A 31 7.12 15.08 11.07
CA LEU A 31 6.99 15.96 9.92
C LEU A 31 8.25 15.93 9.05
N GLU A 32 9.45 16.00 9.62
CA GLU A 32 10.70 15.86 8.88
C GLU A 32 10.80 14.53 8.15
N GLN A 33 10.44 13.42 8.81
CA GLN A 33 10.41 12.10 8.17
C GLN A 33 9.38 12.04 7.05
N SER A 34 8.19 12.62 7.26
CA SER A 34 7.14 12.67 6.24
C SER A 34 7.56 13.52 5.04
N VAL A 35 8.14 14.70 5.27
CA VAL A 35 8.67 15.58 4.24
C VAL A 35 9.84 14.92 3.50
N ARG A 36 10.76 14.24 4.20
CA ARG A 36 11.83 13.48 3.55
C ARG A 36 11.30 12.36 2.67
N ARG A 37 10.28 11.63 3.12
CA ARG A 37 9.62 10.56 2.33
C ARG A 37 8.97 11.14 1.07
N VAL A 38 8.31 12.28 1.20
CA VAL A 38 7.69 13.03 0.11
C VAL A 38 8.74 13.52 -0.89
N SER A 39 9.77 14.22 -0.42
CA SER A 39 10.84 14.75 -1.26
C SER A 39 11.69 13.67 -1.92
N ALA A 40 11.85 12.50 -1.29
CA ALA A 40 12.56 11.36 -1.87
C ALA A 40 11.82 10.78 -3.08
N ILE A 41 10.48 10.68 -3.02
CA ILE A 41 9.67 10.19 -4.15
C ILE A 41 9.78 11.12 -5.36
N ARG A 42 9.85 12.45 -5.14
CA ARG A 42 10.00 13.45 -6.21
C ARG A 42 11.40 13.51 -6.82
N ALA A 43 12.43 13.09 -6.09
CA ALA A 43 13.83 13.11 -6.53
C ALA A 43 14.34 11.75 -7.03
N MET A 44 13.57 10.67 -6.85
CA MET A 44 13.92 9.32 -7.29
C MET A 44 13.85 9.20 -8.81
N THR A 45 14.94 8.71 -9.40
CA THR A 45 14.92 8.15 -10.75
C THR A 45 14.27 6.75 -10.70
N LEU A 46 13.68 6.27 -11.80
CA LEU A 46 13.07 4.93 -11.81
C LEU A 46 14.08 3.79 -11.65
N ASP A 47 15.37 4.06 -11.85
CA ASP A 47 16.44 3.12 -11.55
C ASP A 47 16.67 3.00 -10.03
N ASP A 48 16.45 4.07 -9.25
CA ASP A 48 16.42 4.03 -7.78
C ASP A 48 15.24 3.19 -7.23
N VAL A 49 14.24 2.92 -8.08
CA VAL A 49 13.11 2.04 -7.77
C VAL A 49 13.48 0.54 -7.89
N ALA A 50 14.57 0.21 -8.60
CA ALA A 50 15.15 -1.14 -8.51
C ALA A 50 15.89 -1.34 -7.18
N ASP A 51 16.45 -0.26 -6.64
CA ASP A 51 17.20 -0.22 -5.37
C ASP A 51 16.35 0.17 -4.15
N LEU A 52 15.01 0.14 -4.24
CA LEU A 52 14.08 0.60 -3.19
C LEU A 52 14.48 0.07 -1.79
N GLN A 53 15.25 0.88 -1.07
CA GLN A 53 15.35 0.86 0.39
C GLN A 53 14.07 1.42 1.03
N LEU A 54 12.91 1.30 0.37
CA LEU A 54 11.60 1.48 0.98
C LEU A 54 11.26 0.19 1.73
N SER A 55 11.99 -0.07 2.82
CA SER A 55 11.77 -1.22 3.71
C SER A 55 10.31 -1.35 4.17
N GLN A 56 9.55 -0.26 4.14
CA GLN A 56 8.13 -0.19 4.48
C GLN A 56 7.18 -0.66 3.35
N PHE A 57 7.58 -0.68 2.07
CA PHE A 57 6.71 -1.16 0.99
C PHE A 57 6.67 -2.68 0.97
N THR A 58 5.46 -3.25 0.91
CA THR A 58 5.28 -4.70 0.78
C THR A 58 5.86 -5.20 -0.55
N GLU A 59 6.20 -6.49 -0.61
CA GLU A 59 6.69 -7.10 -1.85
C GLU A 59 5.67 -6.97 -3.00
N ARG A 60 4.39 -7.17 -2.72
CA ARG A 60 3.31 -6.97 -3.72
C ARG A 60 3.26 -5.53 -4.21
N MET A 61 3.38 -4.55 -3.31
CA MET A 61 3.43 -3.14 -3.70
C MET A 61 4.62 -2.84 -4.61
N ARG A 62 5.79 -3.40 -4.34
CA ARG A 62 6.96 -3.27 -5.23
C ARG A 62 6.70 -3.88 -6.60
N THR A 63 6.04 -5.04 -6.64
CA THR A 63 5.62 -5.67 -7.91
C THR A 63 4.62 -4.80 -8.67
N VAL A 64 3.63 -4.21 -8.00
CA VAL A 64 2.67 -3.25 -8.60
C VAL A 64 3.40 -2.09 -9.26
N ILE A 65 4.34 -1.46 -8.55
CA ILE A 65 5.12 -0.34 -9.10
C ILE A 65 5.94 -0.78 -10.32
N ARG A 66 6.60 -1.95 -10.24
CA ARG A 66 7.38 -2.51 -11.35
C ARG A 66 6.52 -2.76 -12.60
N LEU A 67 5.32 -3.31 -12.42
CA LEU A 67 4.36 -3.53 -13.51
C LEU A 67 3.89 -2.21 -14.11
N GLY A 68 3.65 -1.18 -13.28
CA GLY A 68 3.31 0.16 -13.75
C GLY A 68 4.44 0.79 -14.58
N ILE A 69 5.68 0.72 -14.11
CA ILE A 69 6.86 1.19 -14.87
C ILE A 69 7.01 0.44 -16.19
N ALA A 70 6.81 -0.87 -16.19
CA ALA A 70 6.85 -1.66 -17.43
C ALA A 70 5.77 -1.20 -18.42
N ARG A 71 4.57 -0.89 -17.93
CA ARG A 71 3.45 -0.45 -18.77
C ARG A 71 3.65 0.94 -19.37
N SER A 72 4.49 1.78 -18.76
CA SER A 72 4.79 3.14 -19.23
C SER A 72 5.78 3.20 -20.39
N SER A 73 6.02 2.08 -21.07
CA SER A 73 6.77 2.04 -22.32
C SER A 73 6.06 2.90 -23.36
N GLY A 74 6.77 3.87 -23.92
CA GLY A 74 6.21 4.85 -24.86
C GLY A 74 5.62 6.10 -24.21
N ALA A 75 5.56 6.19 -22.88
CA ALA A 75 5.11 7.38 -22.17
C ALA A 75 6.28 8.27 -21.73
N ASP A 76 6.03 9.58 -21.63
CA ASP A 76 7.03 10.56 -21.15
C ASP A 76 7.37 10.37 -19.66
N ALA A 77 6.39 9.90 -18.88
CA ALA A 77 6.51 9.67 -17.45
C ALA A 77 5.60 8.52 -16.99
N VAL A 78 5.93 7.91 -15.84
CA VAL A 78 5.01 6.98 -15.16
C VAL A 78 3.88 7.79 -14.53
N GLY A 79 2.69 7.70 -15.11
CA GLY A 79 1.47 8.32 -14.61
C GLY A 79 0.70 7.48 -13.59
N THR A 80 -0.38 8.05 -13.07
CA THR A 80 -1.26 7.36 -12.10
C THR A 80 -1.96 6.15 -12.72
N GLU A 81 -2.32 6.24 -14.00
CA GLU A 81 -2.90 5.18 -14.83
C GLU A 81 -1.98 3.97 -14.94
N HIS A 82 -0.66 4.20 -14.97
CA HIS A 82 0.33 3.13 -14.96
C HIS A 82 0.39 2.44 -13.59
N LEU A 83 0.31 3.19 -12.48
CA LEU A 83 0.25 2.63 -11.14
C LEU A 83 -1.04 1.81 -10.93
N LEU A 84 -2.18 2.33 -11.41
CA LEU A 84 -3.46 1.60 -11.38
C LEU A 84 -3.40 0.33 -12.23
N HIS A 85 -2.81 0.40 -13.43
CA HIS A 85 -2.57 -0.79 -14.24
C HIS A 85 -1.72 -1.82 -13.49
N GLY A 86 -0.61 -1.40 -12.86
CA GLY A 86 0.22 -2.30 -12.06
C GLY A 86 -0.56 -2.97 -10.93
N MET A 87 -1.46 -2.24 -10.28
CA MET A 87 -2.32 -2.75 -9.20
C MET A 87 -3.32 -3.78 -9.72
N LEU A 88 -3.91 -3.56 -10.89
CA LEU A 88 -4.83 -4.51 -11.53
C LEU A 88 -4.07 -5.76 -12.01
N SER A 89 -2.92 -5.58 -12.66
CA SER A 89 -2.11 -6.64 -13.25
C SER A 89 -1.45 -7.57 -12.22
N GLU A 90 -1.21 -7.12 -10.99
CA GLU A 90 -0.74 -8.01 -9.91
C GLU A 90 -1.82 -9.03 -9.51
N GLY A 91 -3.11 -8.69 -9.66
CA GLY A 91 -4.24 -9.62 -9.66
C GLY A 91 -4.70 -10.19 -8.31
N SER A 92 -3.87 -10.18 -7.26
CA SER A 92 -4.14 -10.88 -6.00
C SER A 92 -4.11 -10.00 -4.74
N ASN A 93 -3.87 -8.70 -4.89
CA ASN A 93 -3.72 -7.76 -3.80
C ASN A 93 -5.04 -7.34 -3.13
N LEU A 94 -4.89 -6.78 -1.92
CA LEU A 94 -6.01 -6.36 -1.08
C LEU A 94 -6.83 -5.22 -1.71
N ALA A 95 -6.26 -4.35 -2.54
CA ALA A 95 -7.04 -3.32 -3.22
C ALA A 95 -8.10 -3.93 -4.15
N LEU A 96 -7.79 -5.02 -4.86
CA LEU A 96 -8.79 -5.70 -5.69
C LEU A 96 -9.86 -6.41 -4.86
N GLN A 97 -9.52 -6.88 -3.67
CA GLN A 97 -10.51 -7.42 -2.73
C GLN A 97 -11.42 -6.31 -2.19
N VAL A 98 -10.87 -5.13 -1.93
CA VAL A 98 -11.63 -3.93 -1.53
C VAL A 98 -12.59 -3.51 -2.64
N LEU A 99 -12.15 -3.45 -3.90
CA LEU A 99 -13.03 -3.18 -5.04
C LEU A 99 -14.19 -4.19 -5.10
N ARG A 100 -13.89 -5.48 -5.00
CA ARG A 100 -14.92 -6.53 -4.98
C ARG A 100 -15.89 -6.41 -3.80
N ALA A 101 -15.40 -6.05 -2.61
CA ALA A 101 -16.24 -5.82 -1.44
C ALA A 101 -17.12 -4.56 -1.58
N MET A 102 -16.74 -3.63 -2.46
CA MET A 102 -17.58 -2.51 -2.89
C MET A 102 -18.49 -2.86 -4.08
N GLU A 103 -18.58 -4.14 -4.44
CA GLU A 103 -19.35 -4.64 -5.60
C GLU A 103 -18.85 -4.10 -6.95
N ILE A 104 -17.57 -3.71 -7.02
CA ILE A 104 -16.91 -3.21 -8.22
C ILE A 104 -16.02 -4.32 -8.78
N ASP A 105 -16.33 -4.79 -9.99
CA ASP A 105 -15.53 -5.78 -10.70
C ASP A 105 -14.21 -5.14 -11.19
N PRO A 106 -13.03 -5.65 -10.79
CA PRO A 106 -11.75 -5.15 -11.29
C PRO A 106 -11.63 -5.14 -12.82
N LEU A 107 -12.32 -6.05 -13.52
CA LEU A 107 -12.33 -6.08 -14.98
C LEU A 107 -13.00 -4.83 -15.58
N LEU A 108 -13.99 -4.25 -14.90
CA LEU A 108 -14.62 -3.00 -15.33
C LEU A 108 -13.61 -1.85 -15.24
N VAL A 109 -12.83 -1.81 -14.15
CA VAL A 109 -11.77 -0.80 -13.96
C VAL A 109 -10.70 -0.93 -15.04
N GLU A 110 -10.28 -2.15 -15.35
CA GLU A 110 -9.30 -2.42 -16.41
C GLU A 110 -9.79 -1.94 -17.78
N ARG A 111 -11.06 -2.16 -18.11
CA ARG A 111 -11.66 -1.68 -19.35
C ARG A 111 -11.74 -0.16 -19.43
N ALA A 112 -12.16 0.49 -18.34
CA ALA A 112 -12.19 1.95 -18.28
C ALA A 112 -10.78 2.54 -18.42
N LEU A 113 -9.80 1.93 -17.76
CA LEU A 113 -8.41 2.35 -17.81
C LEU A 113 -7.78 2.21 -19.21
N ALA A 114 -8.16 1.19 -19.98
CA ALA A 114 -7.55 0.88 -21.27
C ALA A 114 -7.59 2.07 -22.26
N ALA A 115 -8.62 2.91 -22.19
CA ALA A 115 -8.75 4.11 -23.04
C ALA A 115 -7.69 5.19 -22.75
N HIS A 116 -7.04 5.13 -21.58
CA HIS A 116 -6.07 6.14 -21.13
C HIS A 116 -4.62 5.66 -21.20
N LEU A 117 -4.39 4.39 -21.54
CA LEU A 117 -3.04 3.85 -21.62
C LEU A 117 -2.49 3.97 -23.05
N PRO A 118 -1.29 4.55 -23.25
CA PRO A 118 -0.68 4.60 -24.57
C PRO A 118 -0.35 3.20 -25.09
N ALA A 119 -0.15 3.08 -26.41
CA ALA A 119 0.44 1.87 -26.98
C ALA A 119 1.77 1.58 -26.28
N ALA A 120 1.99 0.32 -25.86
CA ALA A 120 3.15 -0.10 -25.08
C ALA A 120 4.42 -0.23 -25.95
N GLU A 121 4.72 0.80 -26.74
CA GLU A 121 5.78 0.81 -27.74
C GLU A 121 6.75 1.95 -27.46
N GLY A 122 8.03 1.63 -27.32
CA GLY A 122 9.09 2.60 -27.06
C GLY A 122 9.82 2.37 -25.73
N PRO A 123 10.75 3.27 -25.37
CA PRO A 123 11.49 3.16 -24.13
C PRO A 123 10.56 3.33 -22.94
N ARG A 124 10.92 2.69 -21.81
CA ARG A 124 10.27 2.97 -20.53
C ARG A 124 10.55 4.41 -20.12
N ALA A 125 9.55 5.05 -19.52
CA ALA A 125 9.74 6.30 -18.82
C ALA A 125 10.87 6.19 -17.79
N LYS A 126 11.47 7.33 -17.42
CA LYS A 126 12.59 7.42 -16.48
C LYS A 126 12.24 8.07 -15.13
N GLN A 127 11.06 8.67 -15.04
CA GLN A 127 10.58 9.39 -13.87
C GLN A 127 9.07 9.22 -13.70
N PHE A 128 8.57 9.45 -12.49
CA PHE A 128 7.14 9.60 -12.24
C PHE A 128 6.66 10.99 -12.69
N SER A 129 5.40 11.06 -13.12
CA SER A 129 4.71 12.34 -13.31
C SER A 129 4.44 13.01 -11.95
N GLY A 130 4.17 14.32 -11.96
CA GLY A 130 3.78 15.06 -10.75
C GLY A 130 2.61 14.42 -10.00
N PRO A 131 1.46 14.14 -10.66
CA PRO A 131 0.33 13.46 -10.03
C PRO A 131 0.68 12.05 -9.53
N ALA A 132 1.50 11.28 -10.24
CA ALA A 132 1.89 9.93 -9.78
C ALA A 132 2.79 9.98 -8.53
N ALA A 133 3.74 10.91 -8.49
CA ALA A 133 4.56 11.13 -7.30
C ALA A 133 3.68 11.54 -6.11
N ASN A 134 2.75 12.49 -6.30
CA ASN A 134 1.84 12.92 -5.25
C ASN A 134 0.89 11.79 -4.79
N ALA A 135 0.41 10.94 -5.70
CA ALA A 135 -0.39 9.76 -5.34
C ALA A 135 0.39 8.76 -4.46
N LEU A 136 1.69 8.55 -4.72
CA LEU A 136 2.55 7.71 -3.89
C LEU A 136 2.82 8.34 -2.51
N GLU A 137 2.92 9.67 -2.43
CA GLU A 137 3.01 10.40 -1.16
C GLU A 137 1.73 10.26 -0.33
N LEU A 138 0.58 10.41 -0.98
CA LEU A 138 -0.73 10.20 -0.37
C LEU A 138 -0.89 8.74 0.08
N THR A 139 -0.39 7.79 -0.71
CA THR A 139 -0.34 6.36 -0.34
C THR A 139 0.40 6.14 0.98
N VAL A 140 1.56 6.76 1.17
CA VAL A 140 2.29 6.69 2.45
C VAL A 140 1.51 7.38 3.58
N THR A 141 0.87 8.51 3.28
CA THR A 141 0.06 9.26 4.25
C THR A 141 -1.13 8.43 4.74
N GLU A 142 -1.83 7.72 3.85
CA GLU A 142 -2.95 6.85 4.21
C GLU A 142 -2.50 5.67 5.07
N ALA A 143 -1.34 5.06 4.77
CA ALA A 143 -0.77 4.00 5.60
C ALA A 143 -0.50 4.48 7.04
N LEU A 144 0.11 5.66 7.18
CA LEU A 144 0.39 6.27 8.49
C LEU A 144 -0.89 6.67 9.23
N ALA A 145 -1.88 7.22 8.51
CA ALA A 145 -3.16 7.60 9.08
C ALA A 145 -3.95 6.40 9.63
N LEU A 146 -3.80 5.23 9.01
CA LEU A 146 -4.36 3.96 9.49
C LEU A 146 -3.50 3.29 10.57
N GLY A 147 -2.35 3.87 10.93
CA GLY A 147 -1.45 3.34 11.96
C GLY A 147 -0.60 2.15 11.48
N HIS A 148 -0.47 1.95 10.17
CA HIS A 148 0.31 0.85 9.62
C HIS A 148 1.79 1.23 9.46
N ASN A 149 2.66 0.30 9.84
CA ASN A 149 4.12 0.41 9.66
C ASN A 149 4.60 -0.11 8.30
N TYR A 150 3.67 -0.46 7.42
CA TYR A 150 3.91 -0.97 6.08
C TYR A 150 3.00 -0.24 5.08
N VAL A 151 3.38 -0.30 3.80
CA VAL A 151 2.61 0.27 2.70
C VAL A 151 2.23 -0.83 1.71
N GLY A 152 0.96 -1.23 1.76
CA GLY A 152 0.33 -2.17 0.84
C GLY A 152 -0.44 -1.49 -0.31
N CYS A 153 -1.03 -2.33 -1.16
CA CYS A 153 -1.78 -1.89 -2.35
C CYS A 153 -3.11 -1.22 -1.96
N GLU A 154 -3.69 -1.59 -0.81
CA GLU A 154 -4.87 -0.94 -0.23
C GLU A 154 -4.64 0.54 0.04
N HIS A 155 -3.43 0.92 0.45
CA HIS A 155 -3.07 2.33 0.61
C HIS A 155 -2.85 3.00 -0.75
N LEU A 156 -2.34 2.27 -1.75
CA LEU A 156 -2.21 2.79 -3.10
C LEU A 156 -3.57 3.16 -3.68
N LEU A 157 -4.58 2.30 -3.50
CA LEU A 157 -5.95 2.60 -3.92
C LEU A 157 -6.44 3.92 -3.33
N LEU A 158 -6.24 4.13 -2.01
CA LEU A 158 -6.62 5.38 -1.34
C LEU A 158 -5.79 6.57 -1.84
N GLY A 159 -4.48 6.39 -2.05
CA GLY A 159 -3.59 7.42 -2.58
C GLY A 159 -3.97 7.88 -3.99
N LEU A 160 -4.33 6.94 -4.87
CA LEU A 160 -4.81 7.23 -6.23
C LEU A 160 -6.16 7.96 -6.22
N LEU A 161 -7.09 7.60 -5.32
CA LEU A 161 -8.37 8.28 -5.16
C LEU A 161 -8.23 9.69 -4.56
N SER A 162 -7.25 9.88 -3.68
CA SER A 162 -6.94 11.15 -3.02
C SER A 162 -6.21 12.13 -3.94
N GLU A 163 -5.54 11.64 -5.00
CA GLU A 163 -4.91 12.49 -6.01
C GLU A 163 -5.97 13.18 -6.89
N PRO A 164 -6.08 14.53 -6.86
CA PRO A 164 -7.13 15.24 -7.57
C PRO A 164 -6.87 15.37 -9.08
N ALA A 165 -5.61 15.29 -9.54
CA ALA A 165 -5.23 15.52 -10.94
C ALA A 165 -4.75 14.25 -11.66
N GLY A 166 -5.12 13.07 -11.13
CA GLY A 166 -4.67 11.77 -11.61
C GLY A 166 -5.74 11.02 -12.40
N ILE A 167 -5.39 10.57 -13.60
CA ILE A 167 -6.24 9.71 -14.46
C ILE A 167 -6.77 8.49 -13.71
N ALA A 168 -5.95 7.85 -12.86
CA ALA A 168 -6.41 6.70 -12.09
C ALA A 168 -7.56 7.04 -11.13
N GLY A 169 -7.49 8.20 -10.48
CA GLY A 169 -8.55 8.68 -9.60
C GLY A 169 -9.84 8.93 -10.38
N ASP A 170 -9.74 9.49 -11.58
CA ASP A 170 -10.88 9.73 -12.46
C ASP A 170 -11.52 8.42 -12.91
N VAL A 171 -10.72 7.48 -13.44
CA VAL A 171 -11.19 6.14 -13.84
C VAL A 171 -11.88 5.42 -12.68
N LEU A 172 -11.30 5.46 -11.48
CA LEU A 172 -11.90 4.83 -10.29
C LEU A 172 -13.23 5.49 -9.89
N ARG A 173 -13.34 6.82 -9.98
CA ARG A 173 -14.59 7.53 -9.68
C ARG A 173 -15.67 7.28 -10.74
N GLU A 174 -15.29 7.18 -12.01
CA GLU A 174 -16.20 6.87 -13.11
C GLU A 174 -16.88 5.51 -12.95
N VAL A 175 -16.15 4.52 -12.43
CA VAL A 175 -16.70 3.18 -12.12
C VAL A 175 -17.33 3.10 -10.72
N GLY A 176 -17.53 4.22 -10.04
CA GLY A 176 -18.28 4.33 -8.79
C GLY A 176 -17.47 4.15 -7.50
N VAL A 177 -16.13 4.16 -7.57
CA VAL A 177 -15.28 4.12 -6.37
C VAL A 177 -15.15 5.53 -5.78
N ASP A 178 -15.75 5.76 -4.62
CA ASP A 178 -15.50 6.98 -3.85
C ASP A 178 -14.49 6.74 -2.72
N LEU A 179 -13.67 7.76 -2.43
CA LEU A 179 -12.60 7.69 -1.42
C LEU A 179 -13.12 7.33 -0.02
N ARG A 180 -14.30 7.86 0.37
CA ARG A 180 -14.82 7.67 1.73
C ARG A 180 -15.27 6.24 1.94
N SER A 181 -15.99 5.66 0.97
CA SER A 181 -16.42 4.27 1.01
C SER A 181 -15.23 3.33 0.88
N ALA A 182 -14.29 3.62 -0.03
CA ALA A 182 -13.06 2.83 -0.16
C ALA A 182 -12.28 2.78 1.17
N ARG A 183 -12.10 3.91 1.85
CA ARG A 183 -11.40 3.95 3.15
C ARG A 183 -12.12 3.11 4.21
N LYS A 184 -13.46 3.18 4.28
CA LYS A 184 -14.25 2.33 5.20
C LYS A 184 -14.08 0.85 4.89
N THR A 185 -14.12 0.47 3.61
CA THR A 185 -13.96 -0.91 3.17
C THR A 185 -12.56 -1.43 3.45
N VAL A 186 -11.51 -0.62 3.26
CA VAL A 186 -10.12 -0.97 3.65
C VAL A 186 -10.05 -1.29 5.14
N VAL A 187 -10.59 -0.42 6.00
CA VAL A 187 -10.61 -0.63 7.46
C VAL A 187 -11.38 -1.90 7.81
N ALA A 188 -12.54 -2.13 7.19
CA ALA A 188 -13.35 -3.32 7.42
C ALA A 188 -12.64 -4.61 6.97
N ALA A 189 -12.02 -4.60 5.78
CA ALA A 189 -11.29 -5.74 5.23
C ALA A 189 -10.11 -6.14 6.12
N LEU A 190 -9.33 -5.15 6.60
CA LEU A 190 -8.21 -5.40 7.51
C LEU A 190 -8.68 -5.90 8.88
N THR A 191 -9.76 -5.35 9.43
CA THR A 191 -10.36 -5.82 10.68
C THR A 191 -10.87 -7.26 10.54
N GLY A 192 -11.51 -7.58 9.40
CA GLY A 192 -11.93 -8.93 9.05
C GLY A 192 -10.76 -9.89 8.92
N TYR A 193 -9.63 -9.46 8.34
CA TYR A 193 -8.41 -10.26 8.24
C TYR A 193 -7.80 -10.56 9.61
N VAL A 194 -7.81 -9.61 10.54
CA VAL A 194 -7.36 -9.82 11.93
C VAL A 194 -8.27 -10.84 12.64
N HIS A 195 -9.58 -10.75 12.47
CA HIS A 195 -10.53 -11.71 13.04
C HIS A 195 -10.39 -13.10 12.41
N LEU A 196 -10.27 -13.19 11.09
CA LEU A 196 -10.02 -14.45 10.38
C LEU A 196 -8.67 -15.06 10.76
N ARG A 197 -7.62 -14.27 11.00
CA ARG A 197 -6.32 -14.78 11.45
C ARG A 197 -6.36 -15.24 12.91
N ALA A 198 -7.09 -14.54 13.76
CA ALA A 198 -7.36 -14.97 15.14
C ALA A 198 -8.17 -16.27 15.17
N GLN A 199 -9.13 -16.43 14.26
CA GLN A 199 -9.95 -17.63 14.09
C GLN A 199 -9.24 -18.76 13.32
N ALA A 200 -8.29 -18.47 12.42
CA ALA A 200 -7.48 -19.47 11.71
C ALA A 200 -6.49 -20.17 12.66
N GLY A 201 -6.14 -19.54 13.79
CA GLY A 201 -5.52 -20.22 14.94
C GLY A 201 -6.46 -21.24 15.62
N MET A 202 -7.75 -21.19 15.34
CA MET A 202 -8.82 -22.08 15.82
C MET A 202 -9.51 -22.86 14.70
N ASP A 203 -9.03 -22.78 13.45
CA ASP A 203 -9.61 -23.53 12.33
C ASP A 203 -9.34 -25.03 12.58
N PRO A 204 -10.38 -25.85 12.79
CA PRO A 204 -10.22 -27.26 13.13
C PRO A 204 -9.40 -28.01 12.08
N ILE A 205 -9.47 -27.59 10.81
CA ILE A 205 -8.75 -28.21 9.71
C ILE A 205 -7.27 -27.85 9.79
N VAL A 206 -6.92 -26.58 10.02
CA VAL A 206 -5.53 -26.14 10.18
C VAL A 206 -4.91 -26.71 11.45
N ALA A 207 -5.69 -26.79 12.53
CA ALA A 207 -5.27 -27.43 13.79
C ALA A 207 -5.05 -28.94 13.61
N ALA A 208 -5.96 -29.63 12.90
CA ALA A 208 -5.82 -31.06 12.58
C ALA A 208 -4.61 -31.31 11.68
N ILE A 209 -4.42 -30.53 10.61
CA ILE A 209 -3.25 -30.65 9.73
C ILE A 209 -1.95 -30.42 10.52
N ARG A 210 -1.91 -29.41 11.41
CA ARG A 210 -0.75 -29.16 12.26
C ARG A 210 -0.49 -30.32 13.23
N GLN A 211 -1.55 -30.91 13.79
CA GLN A 211 -1.44 -32.05 14.69
C GLN A 211 -0.93 -33.31 13.97
N GLU A 212 -1.40 -33.57 12.76
CA GLU A 212 -0.96 -34.70 11.91
C GLU A 212 0.47 -34.52 11.40
N LEU A 213 0.90 -33.29 11.09
CA LEU A 213 2.25 -33.01 10.60
C LEU A 213 3.30 -32.95 11.72
N LYS A 214 2.89 -32.72 12.97
CA LYS A 214 3.78 -32.63 14.14
C LYS A 214 4.78 -33.79 14.27
N PRO A 215 4.38 -35.08 14.23
CA PRO A 215 5.32 -36.19 14.35
C PRO A 215 6.32 -36.28 13.18
N VAL A 216 5.96 -35.76 12.00
CA VAL A 216 6.83 -35.71 10.82
C VAL A 216 7.90 -34.63 11.01
N ILE A 217 7.50 -33.44 11.46
CA ILE A 217 8.40 -32.32 11.75
C ILE A 217 9.40 -32.72 12.84
N GLU A 218 8.94 -33.29 13.96
CA GLU A 218 9.81 -33.75 15.05
C GLU A 218 10.78 -34.85 14.59
N ARG A 219 10.39 -35.68 13.61
CA ARG A 219 11.26 -36.71 13.05
C ARG A 219 12.32 -36.12 12.12
N ILE A 220 11.98 -35.11 11.34
CA ILE A 220 12.93 -34.37 10.49
C ILE A 220 13.93 -33.63 11.38
N GLU A 221 13.47 -32.89 12.38
CA GLU A 221 14.34 -32.19 13.33
C GLU A 221 15.28 -33.14 14.08
N ARG A 222 14.81 -34.35 14.45
CA ARG A 222 15.67 -35.38 15.04
C ARG A 222 16.73 -35.90 14.05
N LEU A 223 16.42 -35.98 12.75
CA LEU A 223 17.36 -36.43 11.74
C LEU A 223 18.39 -35.36 11.40
N GLU A 224 17.97 -34.10 11.34
CA GLU A 224 18.83 -32.93 11.10
C GLU A 224 19.76 -32.65 12.28
N ASN A 225 19.33 -32.93 13.51
CA ASN A 225 20.14 -32.78 14.72
C ASN A 225 20.98 -34.02 15.08
N ARG A 226 21.09 -35.01 14.19
CA ARG A 226 22.09 -36.09 14.38
C ARG A 226 23.46 -35.52 14.00
N PRO A 227 24.41 -35.38 14.94
CA PRO A 227 25.79 -35.14 14.55
C PRO A 227 26.27 -36.40 13.82
N ASP A 228 26.71 -36.19 12.58
CA ASP A 228 27.32 -37.13 11.62
C ASP A 228 27.58 -38.57 12.11
N ALA A 229 26.95 -39.54 11.42
CA ALA A 229 27.45 -40.90 11.30
C ALA A 229 28.25 -41.02 10.00
#